data_AF-A0A3R9TC50-F1
#
_entry.id   AF-A0A3R9TC50-F1
#
_cell.length_a   1.000
_cell.length_b   1.000
_cell.length_c   1.000
_cell.angle_alpha   90.00
_cell.angle_beta   90.00
_cell.angle_gamma   90.00
#
_symmetry.space_group_name_H-M   'P 1'
#
loop_
_entity.id
_entity.type
_entity.pdbx_description
1 polymer ?
#
loop_
_entity_poly.entity_id
_entity_poly.type
_entity_poly.pdbx_seq_one_letter_code
_entity_poly.pdbx_strand_id
1 'polypeptide(L)' 'FEIEKMYPQAHRVVIKYREWLINTILEILLNIKSSTSIEEARLFIYIIDSSIIQSLINDQIDHREYIWNYFSSKISF' A
#
# COMPACT_ATOMS: atom_id res chain seq x y z
N PHE A 1 4.08 -2.68 18.09
CA PHE A 1 4.71 -3.11 19.36
C PHE A 1 4.67 -2.03 20.45
N GLU A 2 5.08 -0.78 20.19
CA GLU A 2 4.94 0.29 21.22
C GLU A 2 3.53 0.92 21.29
N ILE A 3 2.93 1.25 20.14
CA ILE A 3 1.57 1.81 20.06
C ILE A 3 0.52 0.85 20.62
N GLU A 4 0.71 -0.45 20.42
CA GLU A 4 -0.14 -1.50 20.99
C GLU A 4 -0.19 -1.46 22.52
N LYS A 5 0.95 -1.16 23.16
CA LYS A 5 1.06 -1.12 24.62
C LYS A 5 0.63 0.22 25.21
N MET A 6 1.01 1.34 24.57
CA MET A 6 0.72 2.68 25.09
C MET A 6 -0.66 3.21 24.69
N TYR A 7 -1.17 2.79 23.52
CA TYR A 7 -2.42 3.28 22.94
C TYR A 7 -3.25 2.13 22.35
N PRO A 8 -3.72 1.16 23.17
CA PRO A 8 -4.38 -0.06 22.70
C PRO A 8 -5.65 0.20 21.88
N GLN A 9 -6.38 1.28 22.18
CA GLN A 9 -7.56 1.65 21.39
C GLN A 9 -7.19 2.17 19.99
N ALA A 10 -6.17 3.02 19.89
CA ALA A 10 -5.68 3.50 18.61
C ALA A 10 -5.12 2.33 17.77
N HIS A 11 -4.38 1.43 18.41
CA HIS A 11 -3.88 0.21 17.76
C HIS A 11 -5.01 -0.64 17.15
N ARG A 12 -6.09 -0.86 17.91
CA ARG A 12 -7.26 -1.60 17.41
C ARG A 12 -7.91 -0.95 16.19
N VAL A 13 -8.00 0.37 16.17
CA VAL A 13 -8.53 1.11 15.01
C VAL A 13 -7.63 0.93 13.79
N VAL A 14 -6.31 1.02 13.96
CA VAL A 14 -5.34 0.82 12.87
C VAL A 14 -5.44 -0.59 12.26
N ILE A 15 -5.56 -1.62 13.09
CA ILE A 15 -5.74 -3.00 12.61
C ILE A 15 -7.01 -3.12 11.76
N LYS A 16 -8.16 -2.66 12.28
CA LYS A 16 -9.43 -2.70 11.56
C LYS A 16 -9.36 -1.97 10.22
N TYR A 17 -8.71 -0.81 10.21
CA TYR A 17 -8.51 -0.04 8.99
C TYR A 17 -7.65 -0.81 7.98
N ARG A 18 -6.58 -1.47 8.42
CA ARG A 18 -5.73 -2.28 7.54
C ARG A 18 -6.46 -3.47 6.94
N GLU A 19 -7.25 -4.18 7.73
CA GLU A 19 -8.09 -5.29 7.24
C GLU A 19 -9.08 -4.79 6.18
N TRP A 20 -9.78 -3.69 6.46
CA TRP A 20 -10.71 -3.07 5.52
C TRP A 20 -10.02 -2.66 4.21
N LEU A 21 -8.84 -2.05 4.30
CA LEU A 21 -8.09 -1.59 3.13
C LEU A 21 -7.60 -2.76 2.26
N ILE A 22 -7.12 -3.86 2.86
CA ILE A 22 -6.74 -5.07 2.12
C ILE A 22 -7.93 -5.61 1.33
N ASN A 23 -9.09 -5.73 1.96
CA ASN A 23 -10.30 -6.24 1.30
C ASN A 23 -10.76 -5.31 0.18
N THR A 24 -10.72 -4.00 0.41
CA THR A 24 -11.10 -2.99 -0.60
C THR A 24 -10.20 -3.07 -1.83
N ILE A 25 -8.87 -3.15 -1.64
CA ILE A 25 -7.93 -3.30 -2.75
C ILE A 25 -8.13 -4.63 -3.46
N LEU A 26 -8.39 -5.72 -2.73
CA LEU A 26 -8.70 -7.01 -3.31
C LEU A 26 -9.96 -6.96 -4.20
N GLU A 27 -11.05 -6.34 -3.73
CA GLU A 27 -12.28 -6.15 -4.51
C GLU A 27 -12.03 -5.35 -5.79
N ILE A 28 -11.26 -4.26 -5.70
CA ILE A 28 -10.88 -3.45 -6.86
C ILE A 28 -10.08 -4.29 -7.87
N LEU A 29 -9.08 -5.03 -7.40
CA LEU A 29 -8.23 -5.85 -8.27
C LEU A 29 -9.00 -7.01 -8.90
N LEU A 30 -9.93 -7.64 -8.18
CA LEU A 30 -10.77 -8.72 -8.72
C LEU A 30 -11.68 -8.25 -9.86
N ASN A 31 -12.13 -6.99 -9.84
CA ASN A 31 -12.85 -6.38 -10.96
C ASN A 31 -11.99 -6.19 -12.21
N ILE A 32 -10.66 -6.16 -12.07
CA ILE A 32 -9.70 -5.99 -13.17
C ILE A 32 -9.17 -7.36 -13.64
N LYS A 33 -8.87 -8.25 -12.69
CA LYS A 33 -8.34 -9.60 -12.90
C LYS A 33 -9.04 -10.55 -11.93
N SER A 34 -9.96 -11.36 -12.46
CA SER A 34 -10.79 -12.28 -11.66
C SER A 34 -10.00 -13.37 -10.89
N SER A 35 -8.73 -13.60 -11.25
CA SER A 35 -7.83 -14.54 -10.59
C SER A 35 -6.90 -13.88 -9.56
N THR A 36 -7.18 -12.63 -9.15
CA THR A 36 -6.35 -11.95 -8.17
C THR A 36 -6.37 -12.64 -6.81
N SER A 37 -5.19 -12.81 -6.20
CA SER A 37 -5.04 -13.36 -4.85
C SER A 37 -4.95 -12.28 -3.76
N ILE A 38 -5.21 -12.66 -2.51
CA ILE A 38 -5.07 -11.75 -1.37
C ILE A 38 -3.61 -11.30 -1.16
N GLU A 39 -2.63 -12.12 -1.56
CA GLU A 39 -1.21 -11.80 -1.54
C GLU A 39 -0.88 -10.68 -2.53
N GLU A 40 -1.49 -10.67 -3.72
CA GLU A 40 -1.33 -9.58 -4.69
C GLU A 40 -1.91 -8.26 -4.12
N ALA A 41 -3.05 -8.29 -3.44
CA ALA A 41 -3.62 -7.11 -2.78
C ALA A 41 -2.72 -6.59 -1.63
N ARG A 42 -2.15 -7.49 -0.83
CA ARG A 42 -1.18 -7.13 0.22
C ARG A 42 0.10 -6.53 -0.37
N LEU A 43 0.60 -7.08 -1.48
CA LEU A 43 1.75 -6.54 -2.19
C LEU A 43 1.48 -5.09 -2.65
N PHE A 44 0.28 -4.84 -3.19
CA PHE A 44 -0.11 -3.50 -3.63
C PHE A 44 -0.14 -2.51 -2.47
N ILE A 45 -0.62 -2.93 -1.30
CA ILE A 45 -0.58 -2.10 -0.09
C ILE A 45 0.85 -1.81 0.36
N TYR A 46 1.78 -2.76 0.28
CA TYR A 46 3.19 -2.49 0.57
C TYR A 46 3.80 -1.45 -0.37
N ILE A 47 3.40 -1.44 -1.65
CA ILE A 47 3.83 -0.44 -2.63
C ILE A 47 3.26 0.95 -2.27
N ILE A 48 2.00 1.02 -1.85
CA ILE A 48 1.38 2.28 -1.38
C ILE A 48 2.12 2.78 -0.13
N ASP A 49 2.32 1.91 0.85
CA ASP A 49 2.97 2.26 2.12
C ASP A 49 4.40 2.76 1.89
N SER A 50 5.18 2.06 1.06
CA SER A 50 6.54 2.47 0.73
C SER A 50 6.55 3.81 -0.02
N SER A 51 5.60 4.03 -0.93
CA SER A 51 5.47 5.29 -1.68
C SER A 51 5.12 6.46 -0.76
N ILE A 52 4.25 6.26 0.24
CA ILE A 52 3.93 7.27 1.25
C ILE A 52 5.16 7.58 2.09
N ILE A 53 5.83 6.55 2.63
CA ILE A 53 7.04 6.72 3.44
C ILE A 53 8.11 7.45 2.64
N GLN A 54 8.33 7.06 1.39
CA GLN A 54 9.32 7.68 0.53
C GLN A 54 8.97 9.14 0.20
N SER A 55 7.69 9.45 0.02
CA SER A 55 7.22 10.82 -0.14
C SER A 55 7.35 11.66 1.13
N LEU A 56 7.40 11.05 2.31
CA LEU A 56 7.60 11.75 3.58
C LEU A 56 9.08 11.92 3.94
N ILE A 57 9.93 11.00 3.49
CA ILE A 57 11.39 11.05 3.70
C ILE A 57 12.05 12.02 2.70
N ASN A 58 11.59 12.03 1.45
CA ASN A 58 12.16 12.90 0.43
C ASN A 58 11.37 14.21 0.32
N ASP A 59 12.02 15.30 0.72
CA ASP A 59 11.55 16.68 0.53
C ASP A 59 11.63 17.14 -0.96
N GLN A 60 12.05 16.24 -1.85
CA GLN A 60 12.21 16.51 -3.28
C GLN A 60 11.10 15.84 -4.08
N ILE A 61 10.30 16.69 -4.72
CA ILE A 61 9.11 16.41 -5.53
C ILE A 61 9.36 15.40 -6.68
N ASP A 62 10.61 15.11 -7.01
CA ASP A 62 11.05 14.33 -8.18
C ASP A 62 11.04 12.80 -8.02
N HIS A 63 10.99 12.27 -6.79
CA HIS A 63 11.15 10.82 -6.60
C HIS A 63 9.93 10.00 -7.02
N ARG A 64 8.73 10.61 -6.99
CA ARG A 64 7.50 9.95 -7.46
C ARG A 64 7.50 9.75 -8.97
N GLU A 65 7.98 10.73 -9.72
CA GLU A 65 8.08 10.65 -11.18
C GLU A 65 9.14 9.62 -11.59
N TYR A 66 10.27 9.57 -10.88
CA TYR A 66 11.27 8.50 -11.06
C TYR A 66 10.70 7.09 -10.82
N ILE A 67 9.98 6.88 -9.71
CA ILE A 67 9.40 5.57 -9.38
C ILE A 67 8.31 5.20 -10.37
N TRP A 68 7.45 6.14 -10.75
CA TRP A 68 6.42 5.94 -11.76
C TRP A 68 7.02 5.55 -13.11
N ASN A 69 8.07 6.25 -13.54
CA ASN A 69 8.80 5.94 -14.78
C ASN A 69 9.49 4.57 -14.70
N TYR A 70 10.09 4.23 -13.57
CA TYR A 70 10.70 2.92 -13.35
C TYR A 70 9.67 1.79 -13.48
N PHE A 71 8.54 1.87 -12.76
CA PHE A 71 7.48 0.86 -12.84
C PHE A 71 6.87 0.79 -14.24
N SER A 72 6.59 1.94 -14.87
CA SER A 72 6.06 1.99 -16.24
C SER A 72 7.00 1.34 -17.26
N SER A 73 8.30 1.56 -17.13
CA SER A 73 9.33 0.94 -18.00
C SER A 73 9.48 -0.58 -17.82
N LYS A 74 9.01 -1.12 -16.69
CA LYS A 74 9.01 -2.57 -16.42
C LYS A 74 7.70 -3.26 -16.81
N ILE A 75 6.64 -2.50 -17.07
CA ILE A 75 5.29 -3.00 -17.40
C ILE A 75 5.00 -2.89 -18.91
N SER A 76 5.79 -2.13 -19.68
CA SER A 76 5.72 -2.14 -21.14
C SER A 76 6.19 -3.50 -21.70
N PHE A 77 5.25 -4.25 -22.29
CA PHE A 77 5.49 -5.45 -23.11
C PHE A 77 6.36 -5.13 -24.35
#